data_AF-A0A948S3W7-F1
#
_entry.id   AF-A0A948S3W7-F1
#
_cell.length_a   1.000
_cell.length_b   1.000
_cell.length_c   1.000
_cell.angle_alpha   90.00
_cell.angle_beta   90.00
_cell.angle_gamma   90.00
#
_symmetry.space_group_name_H-M   'P 1'
#
loop_
_entity.id
_entity.type
_entity.pdbx_description
1 polymer ?
#
loop_
_entity_poly.entity_id
_entity_poly.type
_entity_poly.pdbx_seq_one_letter_code
_entity_poly.pdbx_strand_id
1 'polypeptide(L)' 'MSMTEADIRQALSQLIDQNTGQDFISSKSAKNIQIQGNDVSLDIVLSYPANTV' A
#
# COMPACT_ATOMS: atom_id res chain seq x y z
N MET A 1 3.15 -21.17 -5.64
CA MET A 1 3.58 -19.93 -6.28
C MET A 1 3.81 -18.94 -5.15
N SER A 2 5.02 -18.45 -4.98
CA SER A 2 5.35 -17.53 -3.89
C SER A 2 4.84 -16.14 -4.26
N MET A 3 4.06 -15.50 -3.40
CA MET A 3 3.63 -14.11 -3.59
C MET A 3 4.90 -13.23 -3.64
N THR A 4 5.03 -12.40 -4.67
CA THR A 4 6.20 -11.52 -4.82
C THR A 4 5.87 -10.09 -4.43
N GLU A 5 6.90 -9.30 -4.09
CA GLU A 5 6.70 -7.87 -3.80
C GLU A 5 6.14 -7.11 -5.01
N ALA A 6 6.43 -7.58 -6.23
CA ALA A 6 5.87 -7.01 -7.45
C ALA A 6 4.35 -7.18 -7.52
N ASP A 7 3.82 -8.34 -7.12
CA ASP A 7 2.38 -8.59 -7.09
C ASP A 7 1.68 -7.66 -6.09
N ILE A 8 2.27 -7.48 -4.90
CA ILE A 8 1.75 -6.57 -3.87
C ILE A 8 1.79 -5.12 -4.36
N ARG A 9 2.90 -4.67 -4.96
CA ARG A 9 3.01 -3.32 -5.50
C ARG A 9 2.02 -3.07 -6.63
N GLN A 10 1.78 -4.06 -7.50
CA GLN A 10 0.80 -3.96 -8.56
C GLN A 10 -0.62 -3.84 -7.99
N ALA A 11 -0.96 -4.62 -6.96
CA ALA A 11 -2.25 -4.50 -6.29
C ALA A 11 -2.43 -3.13 -5.60
N LEU A 12 -1.40 -2.63 -4.91
CA LEU A 12 -1.40 -1.31 -4.26
C LEU A 12 -1.48 -0.15 -5.27
N SER A 13 -0.94 -0.32 -6.47
CA SER A 13 -1.02 0.68 -7.54
C SER A 13 -2.43 0.80 -8.15
N GLN A 14 -3.25 -0.25 -8.04
CA GLN A 14 -4.67 -0.21 -8.47
C GLN A 14 -5.59 0.43 -7.42
N LEU A 15 -5.13 0.54 -6.18
CA LEU A 15 -5.88 1.10 -5.07
C LEU A 15 -5.65 2.62 -5.04
N ILE A 16 -6.63 3.36 -5.56
CA ILE A 16 -6.63 4.82 -5.59
C ILE A 16 -7.18 5.35 -4.26
N ASP A 17 -6.42 6.24 -3.63
CA ASP A 17 -6.84 6.99 -2.46
C ASP A 17 -7.82 8.11 -2.87
N GLN A 18 -9.05 8.10 -2.33
CA GLN A 18 -10.06 9.11 -2.68
C GLN A 18 -9.77 10.52 -2.17
N ASN A 19 -8.94 10.66 -1.12
CA ASN A 19 -8.59 11.97 -0.56
C ASN A 19 -7.55 12.67 -1.44
N THR A 20 -6.62 11.92 -2.05
CA THR A 20 -5.52 12.48 -2.83
C THR A 20 -5.66 12.27 -4.34
N GLY A 21 -6.52 11.35 -4.78
CA GLY A 21 -6.69 10.95 -6.17
C GLY A 21 -5.49 10.19 -6.75
N GLN A 22 -4.56 9.74 -5.91
CA GLN A 22 -3.36 9.00 -6.31
C GLN A 22 -3.37 7.61 -5.67
N ASP A 23 -2.66 6.66 -6.29
CA ASP A 23 -2.50 5.33 -5.72
C ASP A 23 -1.48 5.32 -4.57
N PHE A 24 -1.51 4.26 -3.75
CA PHE A 24 -0.62 4.11 -2.58
C PHE A 24 0.87 3.97 -2.96
N ILE A 25 1.20 3.61 -4.20
CA ILE A 25 2.58 3.53 -4.70
C ILE A 25 3.06 4.92 -5.16
N SER A 26 2.28 5.63 -5.97
CA SER A 26 2.62 6.97 -6.48
C SER A 26 2.70 8.01 -5.36
N SER A 27 1.78 7.93 -4.39
CA SER A 27 1.80 8.77 -3.18
C SER A 27 2.96 8.45 -2.23
N LYS A 28 3.73 7.37 -2.48
CA LYS A 28 4.77 6.84 -1.59
C LYS A 28 4.27 6.58 -0.17
N SER A 29 2.98 6.28 -0.03
CA SER A 29 2.34 5.96 1.23
C SER A 29 2.64 4.54 1.69
N ALA A 30 2.85 3.59 0.77
CA ALA A 30 3.26 2.23 1.12
C ALA A 30 4.73 2.14 1.54
N LYS A 31 5.00 1.65 2.76
CA LYS A 31 6.33 1.44 3.35
C LYS A 31 6.44 0.05 3.98
N ASN A 32 7.67 -0.39 4.22
CA ASN A 32 7.98 -1.65 4.94
C ASN A 32 7.23 -2.89 4.43
N ILE A 33 7.14 -3.08 3.12
CA ILE A 33 6.51 -4.29 2.55
C ILE A 33 7.41 -5.49 2.84
N GLN A 34 6.90 -6.44 3.61
CA GLN A 34 7.56 -7.69 3.97
C GLN A 34 6.64 -8.86 3.61
N ILE A 35 7.24 -9.92 3.05
CA ILE A 35 6.53 -11.12 2.66
C ILE A 35 7.18 -12.28 3.40
N GLN A 36 6.42 -12.95 4.27
CA GLN A 36 6.85 -14.12 5.03
C GLN A 36 6.00 -15.32 4.62
N GLY A 37 6.47 -16.04 3.58
CA GLY A 37 5.75 -17.19 3.05
C GLY A 37 4.40 -16.78 2.44
N ASN A 38 3.34 -16.87 3.24
CA ASN A 38 1.97 -16.53 2.86
C ASN A 38 1.42 -15.30 3.62
N ASP A 39 2.20 -14.76 4.57
CA ASP A 39 1.86 -13.56 5.33
C ASP A 39 2.49 -12.33 4.68
N VAL A 40 1.72 -11.24 4.61
CA VAL A 40 2.15 -9.96 4.05
C VAL A 40 1.99 -8.89 5.12
N SER A 41 3.10 -8.24 5.46
CA SER A 41 3.12 -7.08 6.35
C SER A 41 3.50 -5.86 5.55
N LEU A 42 2.76 -4.76 5.72
CA LEU A 42 3.05 -3.49 5.08
C LEU A 42 2.52 -2.35 5.93
N ASP A 43 3.16 -1.19 5.83
CA ASP A 43 2.77 0.03 6.52
C ASP A 43 2.23 1.03 5.50
N ILE A 44 1.01 1.53 5.70
CA ILE A 44 0.45 2.62 4.89
C ILE A 44 0.49 3.92 5.71
N VAL A 45 1.32 4.86 5.28
CA VAL A 45 1.43 6.19 5.90
C VAL A 45 0.69 7.19 5.02
N LEU A 46 -0.41 7.71 5.54
CA LEU A 46 -1.18 8.77 4.91
C LEU A 46 -0.58 10.11 5.31
N SER A 47 -0.26 10.95 4.32
CA SER A 47 0.28 12.31 4.54
C SER A 47 -0.79 13.33 4.90
N TYR A 48 -1.99 12.86 5.27
CA TYR A 48 -3.15 13.66 5.61
C TYR A 48 -3.75 13.15 6.93
N PRO A 49 -4.44 14.00 7.70
CA PRO A 49 -4.97 13.63 9.01
C PRO A 49 -5.97 12.48 8.92
N ALA A 50 -6.01 11.66 9.96
CA ALA A 50 -7.00 10.60 10.08
C ALA A 50 -8.41 11.19 10.03
N ASN A 51 -9.27 10.59 9.19
CA ASN A 51 -10.67 11.00 9.15
C ASN A 51 -11.30 10.58 10.48
N THR A 52 -11.63 11.57 11.31
CA THR A 52 -12.25 11.37 12.61
C THR A 52 -13.74 11.62 12.42
N VAL A 53 -14.54 10.55 12.50
CA VAL A 53 -16.01 10.65 12.57
C VAL A 53 -16.46 11.03 13.96
#